data_AF-A0A5P2CBC3-F1
#
_entry.id   AF-A0A5P2CBC3-F1
#
_cell.length_a   1.000
_cell.length_b   1.000
_cell.length_c   1.000
_cell.angle_alpha   90.00
_cell.angle_beta   90.00
_cell.angle_gamma   90.00
#
_symmetry.space_group_name_H-M   'P 1'
#
loop_
_entity.id
_entity.type
_entity.pdbx_description
1 polymer ?
#
loop_
_entity_poly.entity_id
_entity_poly.type
_entity_poly.pdbx_seq_one_letter_code
_entity_poly.pdbx_strand_id
1 'polypeptide(L)'
;MVREQTVTAMTSEEREFRPAQTGPADLAEVDNAIRRAEVLAVADPSSLLADEVAVELCGHLTRLLDPAEARLARFSGSSLAAQRARDVLAGSIRHAQAVYEDQQAAAFTNPAARLYLLAGACRVLKNATTLSW
;
A
#
# COMPACT_ATOMS: atom_id res chain seq x y z
N MET A 1 5.66 57.93 -21.89
CA MET A 1 5.11 56.97 -22.87
C MET A 1 6.35 56.24 -23.39
N VAL A 2 6.66 54.98 -23.07
CA VAL A 2 5.86 53.75 -22.93
C VAL A 2 6.49 52.89 -21.81
N ARG A 3 5.67 52.01 -21.22
CA ARG A 3 6.00 50.94 -20.25
C ARG A 3 7.01 49.96 -20.87
N GLU A 4 7.77 49.18 -20.11
CA GLU A 4 7.39 47.78 -19.83
C GLU A 4 8.22 47.20 -18.66
N GLN A 5 7.49 46.81 -17.61
CA GLN A 5 7.80 45.63 -16.81
C GLN A 5 7.63 44.41 -17.74
N THR A 6 8.30 43.27 -17.57
CA THR A 6 7.80 42.20 -16.68
C THR A 6 8.80 41.05 -16.66
N VAL A 7 9.08 40.58 -15.44
CA VAL A 7 9.76 39.33 -15.11
C VAL A 7 8.83 38.16 -15.42
N THR A 8 9.27 37.18 -16.19
CA THR A 8 8.56 35.88 -16.36
C THR A 8 9.59 34.78 -16.19
N ALA A 9 9.81 34.35 -14.94
CA ALA A 9 9.13 33.22 -14.30
C ALA A 9 9.71 31.88 -14.78
N MET A 10 10.51 31.31 -13.88
CA MET A 10 11.03 29.95 -13.91
C MET A 10 9.88 28.97 -14.12
N THR A 11 9.96 28.16 -15.17
CA THR A 11 9.06 27.02 -15.38
C THR A 11 9.36 25.99 -14.29
N SER A 12 8.51 25.99 -13.26
CA SER A 12 8.34 24.84 -12.38
C SER A 12 7.80 23.70 -13.23
N GLU A 13 8.61 22.65 -13.42
CA GLU A 13 8.13 21.39 -13.94
C GLU A 13 7.04 20.88 -13.00
N GLU A 14 5.80 20.84 -13.52
CA GLU A 14 4.66 20.18 -12.90
C GLU A 14 5.06 18.73 -12.61
N ARG A 15 5.43 18.44 -11.35
CA ARG A 15 5.28 17.10 -10.81
C ARG A 15 3.79 16.78 -10.92
N GLU A 16 3.46 15.99 -11.92
CA GLU A 16 2.13 15.45 -12.16
C GLU A 16 1.66 14.75 -10.87
N PHE A 17 0.90 15.46 -10.05
CA PHE A 17 0.22 14.92 -8.89
C PHE A 17 -0.87 14.00 -9.44
N ARG A 18 -0.56 12.71 -9.56
CA ARG A 18 -1.57 11.72 -9.89
C ARG A 18 -2.55 11.67 -8.71
N PRO A 19 -3.83 12.03 -8.91
CA PRO A 19 -4.81 11.95 -7.84
C PRO A 19 -4.87 10.51 -7.32
N ALA A 20 -5.15 10.37 -6.02
CA ALA A 20 -5.38 9.08 -5.39
C ALA A 20 -6.35 8.28 -6.26
N GLN A 21 -5.88 7.18 -6.85
CA GLN A 21 -6.73 6.35 -7.69
C GLN A 21 -7.89 5.82 -6.82
N THR A 22 -9.09 6.35 -7.05
CA THR A 22 -10.33 5.92 -6.40
C THR A 22 -10.87 4.74 -7.19
N GLY A 23 -10.32 3.56 -6.95
CA GLY A 23 -10.71 2.32 -7.63
C GLY A 23 -10.15 1.09 -6.92
N PRO A 24 -10.64 -0.12 -7.25
CA PRO A 24 -10.05 -1.34 -6.72
C PRO A 24 -8.57 -1.41 -7.09
N ALA A 25 -7.74 -1.96 -6.21
CA ALA A 25 -6.31 -2.10 -6.48
C ALA A 25 -6.08 -3.01 -7.70
N ASP A 26 -5.27 -2.54 -8.66
CA ASP A 26 -4.73 -3.42 -9.68
C ASP A 26 -3.68 -4.34 -9.04
N LEU A 27 -3.97 -5.64 -9.02
CA LEU A 27 -3.12 -6.63 -8.36
C LEU A 27 -1.75 -6.79 -9.03
N ALA A 28 -1.64 -6.47 -10.33
CA ALA A 28 -0.36 -6.46 -11.03
C ALA A 28 0.53 -5.29 -10.57
N GLU A 29 -0.07 -4.12 -10.33
CA GLU A 29 0.62 -2.97 -9.75
C GLU A 29 1.09 -3.30 -8.32
N VAL A 30 0.22 -3.92 -7.51
CA VAL A 30 0.56 -4.37 -6.15
C VAL A 30 1.77 -5.31 -6.17
N ASP A 31 1.81 -6.30 -7.08
CA ASP A 31 2.93 -7.23 -7.21
C ASP A 31 4.23 -6.56 -7.67
N ASN A 32 4.12 -5.52 -8.50
CA ASN A 32 5.29 -4.74 -8.90
C ASN A 32 5.82 -3.89 -7.74
N ALA A 33 4.94 -3.23 -6.97
CA ALA A 33 5.30 -2.46 -5.78
C ALA A 33 5.98 -3.34 -4.72
N ILE A 34 5.42 -4.54 -4.46
CA ILE A 34 6.00 -5.53 -3.53
C ILE A 34 7.43 -5.89 -3.95
N ARG A 35 7.65 -6.26 -5.22
CA ARG A 35 9.00 -6.65 -5.69
C ARG A 35 9.99 -5.50 -5.56
N ARG A 36 9.60 -4.27 -5.91
CA ARG A 36 10.46 -3.10 -5.77
C ARG A 36 10.82 -2.84 -4.32
N ALA A 37 9.86 -2.95 -3.41
CA ALA A 37 10.10 -2.79 -1.97
C ALA A 37 11.08 -3.83 -1.43
N GLU A 38 10.95 -5.09 -1.84
CA GLU A 38 11.87 -6.17 -1.41
C GLU A 38 13.29 -5.95 -1.93
N VAL A 39 13.45 -5.46 -3.18
CA VAL A 39 14.77 -5.10 -3.73
C VAL A 39 15.37 -3.91 -2.98
N LEU A 40 14.59 -2.86 -2.76
CA LEU A 40 15.05 -1.65 -2.07
C LEU A 40 15.35 -1.91 -0.59
N ALA A 41 14.62 -2.80 0.07
CA ALA A 41 14.88 -3.18 1.46
C ALA A 41 16.29 -3.75 1.65
N VAL A 42 16.83 -4.43 0.64
CA VAL A 42 18.19 -4.97 0.64
C VAL A 42 19.21 -3.95 0.13
N ALA A 43 18.89 -3.30 -1.00
CA ALA A 43 19.86 -2.50 -1.73
C ALA A 43 20.04 -1.09 -1.15
N ASP A 44 18.93 -0.39 -0.87
CA ASP A 44 18.95 0.99 -0.39
C ASP A 44 17.63 1.39 0.30
N PRO A 45 17.43 0.95 1.56
CA PRO A 45 16.15 1.07 2.25
C PRO A 45 15.82 2.50 2.74
N SER A 46 16.78 3.42 2.69
CA SER A 46 16.61 4.83 3.12
C SER A 46 16.59 5.82 1.96
N SER A 47 16.56 5.32 0.72
CA SER A 47 16.45 6.16 -0.48
C SER A 47 15.11 6.86 -0.58
N LEU A 48 15.07 7.98 -1.31
CA LEU A 48 13.81 8.65 -1.67
C LEU A 48 12.87 7.70 -2.43
N LEU A 49 13.41 6.81 -3.27
CA LEU A 49 12.62 5.81 -3.99
C LEU A 49 12.00 4.78 -3.02
N ALA A 50 12.71 4.39 -1.96
CA ALA A 50 12.15 3.54 -0.91
C ALA A 50 10.98 4.23 -0.20
N ASP A 51 11.07 5.54 0.06
CA ASP A 51 9.96 6.30 0.65
C ASP A 51 8.75 6.38 -0.31
N GLU A 52 8.99 6.64 -1.60
CA GLU A 52 7.93 6.65 -2.62
C GLU A 52 7.22 5.30 -2.72
N VAL A 53 7.98 4.20 -2.72
CA VAL A 53 7.42 2.84 -2.76
C VAL A 53 6.67 2.51 -1.47
N ALA A 54 7.12 2.99 -0.30
CA ALA A 54 6.39 2.81 0.96
C ALA A 54 5.03 3.52 0.93
N VAL A 55 4.98 4.75 0.42
CA VAL A 55 3.72 5.51 0.23
C VAL A 55 2.80 4.80 -0.76
N GLU A 56 3.35 4.30 -1.87
CA GLU A 56 2.59 3.54 -2.87
C GLU A 56 1.96 2.27 -2.26
N LEU A 57 2.74 1.50 -1.50
CA LEU A 57 2.25 0.30 -0.79
C LEU A 57 1.15 0.65 0.21
N CYS A 58 1.24 1.76 0.96
CA CYS A 58 0.17 2.22 1.83
C CYS A 58 -1.12 2.57 1.06
N GLY A 59 -0.98 3.19 -0.11
CA GLY A 59 -2.09 3.43 -1.02
C GLY A 59 -2.78 2.12 -1.46
N HIS A 60 -1.99 1.10 -1.78
CA HIS A 60 -2.52 -0.23 -2.10
C HIS A 60 -3.18 -0.92 -0.91
N LEU A 61 -2.59 -0.86 0.29
CA LEU A 61 -3.19 -1.42 1.52
C LEU A 61 -4.60 -0.89 1.74
N THR A 62 -4.78 0.43 1.63
CA THR A 62 -6.10 1.07 1.81
C THR A 62 -7.13 0.50 0.83
N ARG A 63 -6.76 0.31 -0.44
CA ARG A 63 -7.65 -0.23 -1.48
C ARG A 63 -7.90 -1.74 -1.34
N LEU A 64 -7.04 -2.47 -0.64
CA LEU A 64 -7.17 -3.91 -0.41
C LEU A 64 -7.95 -4.24 0.87
N LEU A 65 -8.01 -3.31 1.83
CA LEU A 65 -8.72 -3.49 3.09
C LEU A 65 -10.24 -3.62 2.89
N ASP A 66 -10.90 -2.68 2.20
CA ASP A 66 -12.36 -2.74 2.03
C ASP A 66 -12.83 -4.05 1.36
N PRO A 67 -12.21 -4.53 0.26
CA PRO A 67 -12.58 -5.82 -0.32
C PRO A 67 -12.33 -7.01 0.62
N ALA A 68 -11.26 -6.97 1.42
CA ALA A 68 -10.95 -8.02 2.38
C ALA A 68 -11.95 -8.06 3.55
N GLU A 69 -12.37 -6.90 4.06
CA GLU A 69 -13.41 -6.78 5.08
C GLU A 69 -14.78 -7.23 4.55
N ALA A 70 -15.15 -6.80 3.35
CA ALA A 70 -16.36 -7.26 2.68
C ALA A 70 -16.36 -8.77 2.43
N ARG A 71 -15.20 -9.37 2.19
CA ARG A 71 -15.04 -10.83 2.11
C ARG A 71 -15.23 -11.48 3.48
N LEU A 72 -14.61 -10.96 4.53
CA LEU A 72 -14.74 -11.48 5.89
C LEU A 72 -16.19 -11.45 6.38
N ALA A 73 -16.91 -10.36 6.10
CA ALA A 73 -18.32 -10.21 6.46
C ALA A 73 -19.22 -11.26 5.80
N ARG A 74 -18.90 -11.65 4.56
CA ARG A 74 -19.63 -12.67 3.79
C ARG A 74 -19.15 -14.10 4.06
N PHE A 75 -18.11 -14.27 4.88
CA PHE A 75 -17.54 -15.57 5.15
C PHE A 75 -18.55 -16.44 5.92
N SER A 76 -19.16 -17.39 5.22
CA SER A 76 -20.12 -18.34 5.75
C SER A 76 -19.55 -19.75 5.68
N GLY A 77 -19.71 -20.51 6.75
CA GLY A 77 -19.18 -21.86 6.85
C GLY A 77 -19.09 -22.30 8.30
N SER A 78 -19.68 -23.45 8.61
CA SER A 78 -19.73 -24.00 9.97
C SER A 78 -18.66 -25.06 10.24
N SER A 79 -17.84 -25.39 9.25
CA SER A 79 -16.74 -26.34 9.42
C SER A 79 -15.59 -25.70 10.19
N LEU A 80 -14.82 -26.51 10.93
CA LEU A 80 -13.60 -26.05 11.61
C LEU A 80 -12.59 -25.42 10.63
N ALA A 81 -12.51 -25.96 9.41
CA ALA A 81 -11.65 -25.41 8.37
C ALA A 81 -12.10 -24.01 7.93
N ALA A 82 -13.41 -23.80 7.75
CA ALA A 82 -13.98 -22.49 7.42
C ALA A 82 -13.74 -21.48 8.55
N GLN A 83 -13.89 -21.90 9.81
CA GLN A 83 -13.64 -21.03 10.97
C GLN A 83 -12.16 -20.62 11.05
N ARG A 84 -11.22 -21.55 10.85
CA ARG A 84 -9.79 -21.25 10.77
C ARG A 84 -9.46 -20.28 9.63
N ALA A 85 -10.04 -20.49 8.45
CA ALA A 85 -9.83 -19.60 7.31
C ALA A 85 -10.37 -18.18 7.59
N ARG A 86 -11.52 -18.07 8.26
CA ARG A 86 -12.09 -16.79 8.74
C ARG A 86 -11.15 -16.10 9.74
N ASP A 87 -10.62 -16.84 10.71
CA ASP A 87 -9.70 -16.30 11.71
C ASP A 87 -8.39 -15.81 11.09
N VAL A 88 -7.85 -16.56 10.12
CA VAL A 88 -6.66 -16.16 9.34
C VAL A 88 -6.93 -14.88 8.56
N LEU A 89 -8.08 -14.76 7.90
CA LEU A 89 -8.47 -13.55 7.18
C LEU A 89 -8.61 -12.36 8.12
N ALA A 90 -9.30 -12.53 9.25
CA ALA A 90 -9.46 -11.47 10.24
C ALA A 90 -8.12 -11.04 10.86
N GLY A 91 -7.22 -11.98 11.12
CA GLY A 91 -5.86 -11.70 11.59
C GLY A 91 -5.04 -10.94 10.55
N SER A 92 -5.16 -11.31 9.28
CA SER A 92 -4.51 -10.64 8.16
C SER A 92 -4.96 -9.18 8.01
N ILE A 93 -6.27 -8.92 8.12
CA ILE A 93 -6.83 -7.56 8.07
C ILE A 93 -6.30 -6.72 9.23
N ARG A 94 -6.37 -7.22 10.48
CA ARG A 94 -5.84 -6.51 11.64
C ARG A 94 -4.35 -6.20 11.53
N HIS A 95 -3.57 -7.16 11.03
CA HIS A 95 -2.14 -6.94 10.80
C HIS A 95 -1.89 -5.83 9.77
N ALA A 96 -2.61 -5.86 8.65
CA ALA A 96 -2.46 -4.85 7.61
C ALA A 96 -2.91 -3.45 8.08
N GLN A 97 -3.98 -3.36 8.87
CA GLN A 97 -4.41 -2.12 9.53
C GLN A 97 -3.32 -1.58 10.46
N ALA A 98 -2.75 -2.42 11.32
CA ALA A 98 -1.68 -2.01 12.23
C ALA A 98 -0.44 -1.51 11.46
N VAL A 99 -0.02 -2.20 10.40
CA VAL A 99 1.11 -1.78 9.56
C VAL A 99 0.82 -0.44 8.85
N TYR A 100 -0.41 -0.24 8.37
CA TYR A 100 -0.83 1.03 7.79
C TYR A 100 -0.79 2.17 8.83
N GLU A 101 -1.35 1.95 10.01
CA GLU A 101 -1.35 2.92 11.12
C GLU A 101 0.08 3.27 11.57
N ASP A 102 0.96 2.28 11.71
CA ASP A 102 2.37 2.48 12.05
C ASP A 102 3.11 3.32 10.99
N GLN A 103 2.80 3.13 9.70
CA GLN A 103 3.37 3.95 8.63
C GLN A 103 2.87 5.40 8.71
N GLN A 104 1.58 5.61 8.95
CA GLN A 104 0.98 6.94 9.07
C GLN A 104 1.49 7.70 10.32
N ALA A 105 1.76 6.96 11.40
CA ALA A 105 2.36 7.50 12.62
C ALA A 105 3.88 7.68 12.54
N ALA A 106 4.51 7.32 11.40
CA ALA A 106 5.96 7.28 11.23
C ALA A 106 6.67 6.48 12.35
N ALA A 107 6.05 5.39 12.81
CA ALA A 107 6.52 4.58 13.94
C ALA A 107 7.68 3.63 13.57
N PHE A 108 7.91 3.39 12.27
CA PHE A 108 9.00 2.52 11.84
C PHE A 108 10.37 3.16 12.04
N THR A 109 11.16 2.55 12.92
CA THR A 109 12.56 2.97 13.18
C THR A 109 13.58 2.28 12.28
N ASN A 110 13.23 1.13 11.69
CA ASN A 110 14.07 0.38 10.75
C ASN A 110 13.51 0.51 9.31
N PRO A 111 14.19 1.23 8.40
CA PRO A 111 13.71 1.48 7.05
C PRO A 111 13.53 0.22 6.18
N ALA A 112 14.37 -0.80 6.36
CA ALA A 112 14.23 -2.06 5.63
C ALA A 112 13.04 -2.87 6.15
N ALA A 113 12.87 -2.94 7.47
CA ALA A 113 11.74 -3.63 8.09
C ALA A 113 10.41 -2.99 7.69
N ARG A 114 10.35 -1.65 7.63
CA ARG A 114 9.20 -0.89 7.12
C ARG A 114 8.75 -1.41 5.75
N LEU A 115 9.69 -1.49 4.79
CA LEU A 115 9.40 -1.97 3.43
C LEU A 115 8.91 -3.42 3.42
N TYR A 116 9.57 -4.31 4.16
CA TYR A 116 9.15 -5.72 4.24
C TYR A 116 7.77 -5.90 4.88
N LEU A 117 7.45 -5.13 5.92
CA LEU A 117 6.16 -5.20 6.59
C LEU A 117 5.04 -4.68 5.69
N LEU A 118 5.23 -3.55 5.02
CA LEU A 118 4.28 -3.01 4.04
C LEU A 118 4.06 -3.98 2.87
N ALA A 119 5.15 -4.50 2.30
CA ALA A 119 5.08 -5.47 1.20
C ALA A 119 4.40 -6.77 1.63
N GLY A 120 4.71 -7.26 2.83
CA GLY A 120 4.10 -8.45 3.43
C GLY A 120 2.60 -8.28 3.66
N ALA A 121 2.18 -7.17 4.24
CA ALA A 121 0.77 -6.85 4.44
C ALA A 121 0.00 -6.79 3.11
N CYS A 122 0.55 -6.11 2.09
CA CYS A 122 -0.02 -6.07 0.74
C CYS A 122 -0.17 -7.48 0.15
N ARG A 123 0.89 -8.31 0.23
CA ARG A 123 0.89 -9.67 -0.30
C ARG A 123 -0.21 -10.52 0.32
N VAL A 124 -0.34 -10.47 1.65
CA VAL A 124 -1.34 -11.25 2.39
C VAL A 124 -2.76 -10.82 2.00
N LEU A 125 -3.05 -9.52 1.98
CA LEU A 125 -4.39 -9.04 1.60
C LEU A 125 -4.71 -9.34 0.13
N LYS A 126 -3.75 -9.11 -0.78
CA LYS A 126 -3.88 -9.45 -2.20
C LYS A 126 -4.30 -10.92 -2.37
N ASN A 127 -3.60 -11.85 -1.72
CA ASN A 127 -3.91 -13.28 -1.78
C ASN A 127 -5.26 -13.62 -1.14
N ALA A 128 -5.64 -12.95 -0.07
CA ALA A 128 -6.95 -13.11 0.55
C ALA A 128 -8.10 -12.66 -0.36
N THR A 129 -7.86 -11.65 -1.21
CA THR A 129 -8.87 -11.12 -2.15
C THR A 129 -9.01 -11.93 -3.44
N THR A 130 -7.96 -12.64 -3.89
CA THR A 130 -7.95 -13.39 -5.16
C THR A 130 -8.53 -14.79 -5.09
N LEU A 131 -8.47 -15.44 -3.93
CA LEU A 131 -8.93 -16.82 -3.82
C LEU A 131 -10.47 -16.88 -3.93
N SER A 132 -10.98 -17.55 -4.95
CA SER A 132 -12.37 -18.03 -4.95
C SER A 132 -12.45 -19.28 -4.06
N TRP A 133 -13.39 -19.28 -3.11
CA TRP A 133 -13.70 -20.41 -2.24
C TRP A 133 -15.19 -20.67 -2.33
#